data_AF-A0A951C589-F1
#
_entry.id   AF-A0A951C589-F1
#
_cell.length_a   1.000
_cell.length_b   1.000
_cell.length_c   1.000
_cell.angle_alpha   90.00
_cell.angle_beta   90.00
_cell.angle_gamma   90.00
#
_symmetry.space_group_name_H-M   'P 1'
#
loop_
_entity.id
_entity.type
_entity.pdbx_description
1 polymer ?
#
loop_
_entity_poly.entity_id
_entity_poly.type
_entity_poly.pdbx_seq_one_letter_code
_entity_poly.pdbx_strand_id
1 'polypeptide(L)'
;MSVGAPEIIVILLVALIVLGPSKLPEAARSVGKAMAEFRRVTAGFQAEVRDALQDPVSAAPPAPSSAPEVSVEPVHVPPPQPPAASVPPPVSPEIVPLAPPTVEAPPAARDPQVPPEPTAH
;
A
#
# COMPACT_ATOMS: atom_id res chain seq x y z
N MET A 1 15.32 16.22 1.15
CA MET A 1 16.28 15.10 1.29
C MET A 1 15.79 14.26 2.45
N SER A 2 15.02 13.22 2.15
CA SER A 2 14.44 12.34 3.15
C SER A 2 15.51 11.32 3.53
N VAL A 3 15.82 11.16 4.81
CA VAL A 3 16.64 10.05 5.29
C VAL A 3 15.95 8.78 4.83
N GLY A 4 16.54 8.10 3.84
CA GLY A 4 16.00 6.90 3.26
C GLY A 4 16.57 5.67 3.92
N ALA A 5 16.08 4.52 3.47
CA ALA A 5 16.71 3.24 3.78
C ALA A 5 18.25 3.22 3.50
N PRO A 6 18.79 3.89 2.45
CA PRO A 6 20.22 3.89 2.19
C PRO A 6 21.05 4.52 3.31
N GLU A 7 20.66 5.69 3.82
CA GLU A 7 21.39 6.36 4.90
C GLU A 7 21.40 5.53 6.19
N ILE A 8 20.28 4.88 6.53
CA ILE A 8 20.20 3.97 7.69
C ILE A 8 21.13 2.77 7.52
N ILE A 9 21.22 2.19 6.32
CA ILE A 9 22.12 1.05 6.05
C ILE A 9 23.59 1.43 6.26
N VAL A 10 24.01 2.63 5.83
CA VAL A 10 25.40 3.10 6.03
C VAL A 10 25.73 3.21 7.52
N ILE A 11 24.82 3.80 8.32
CA ILE A 11 25.00 3.92 9.76
C ILE A 11 25.06 2.53 10.42
N LEU A 12 24.19 1.61 10.01
CA LEU A 12 24.22 0.22 10.46
C LEU A 12 25.55 -0.44 10.12
N LEU A 13 26.09 -0.24 8.91
CA LEU A 13 27.35 -0.85 8.50
C LEU A 13 28.52 -0.36 9.36
N VAL A 14 28.58 0.93 9.67
CA VAL A 14 29.59 1.50 10.58
C VAL A 14 29.42 0.93 11.99
N ALA A 15 28.20 0.88 12.52
CA ALA A 15 27.91 0.30 13.82
C ALA A 15 28.28 -1.20 13.87
N LEU A 16 28.06 -1.93 12.77
CA LEU A 16 28.42 -3.33 12.62
C LEU A 16 29.92 -3.57 12.60
N ILE A 17 30.72 -2.65 12.07
CA ILE A 17 32.17 -2.76 12.12
C ILE A 17 32.68 -2.54 13.54
N VAL A 18 32.12 -1.56 14.26
CA VAL A 18 32.54 -1.23 15.64
C VAL A 18 32.09 -2.31 16.63
N LEU A 19 30.84 -2.74 16.54
CA LEU A 19 30.24 -3.66 17.51
C LEU A 19 30.30 -5.13 17.05
N GLY A 20 30.24 -5.38 15.75
CA GLY A 20 30.20 -6.72 15.13
C GLY A 20 28.79 -7.16 14.67
N PRO A 21 28.67 -7.87 13.53
CA PRO A 21 27.39 -8.40 13.02
C PRO A 21 26.70 -9.40 13.94
N SER A 22 27.45 -10.09 14.80
CA SER A 22 26.89 -11.00 15.78
C SER A 22 26.32 -10.29 17.01
N LYS A 23 26.78 -9.07 17.31
CA LYS A 23 26.43 -8.35 18.54
C LYS A 23 25.18 -7.50 18.42
N LEU A 24 24.84 -6.98 17.23
CA LEU A 24 23.54 -6.33 16.98
C LEU A 24 22.34 -7.23 17.31
N PRO A 25 22.22 -8.45 16.76
CA PRO A 25 21.07 -9.31 17.04
C PRO A 25 21.05 -9.78 18.49
N GLU A 26 22.22 -9.97 19.11
CA GLU A 26 22.34 -10.32 20.54
C GLU A 26 21.80 -9.18 21.43
N ALA A 27 22.23 -7.94 21.18
CA ALA A 27 21.74 -6.75 21.89
C ALA A 27 20.24 -6.49 21.63
N ALA A 28 19.78 -6.66 20.40
CA ALA A 28 18.36 -6.53 20.06
C ALA A 28 17.50 -7.57 20.80
N ARG A 29 17.99 -8.82 20.93
CA ARG A 29 17.31 -9.87 21.71
C ARG A 29 17.26 -9.54 23.20
N SER A 30 18.35 -9.05 23.79
CA SER A 30 18.36 -8.69 25.21
C SER A 30 17.44 -7.51 25.51
N VAL A 31 17.50 -6.45 24.69
CA VAL A 31 16.60 -5.30 24.80
C VAL A 31 15.15 -5.72 24.56
N GLY A 32 14.90 -6.56 23.56
CA GLY A 32 13.57 -7.07 23.25
C GLY A 32 12.96 -7.88 24.39
N LYS A 33 13.76 -8.73 25.05
CA LYS A 33 13.33 -9.47 26.24
C LYS A 33 12.99 -8.52 27.39
N ALA A 34 13.87 -7.55 27.68
CA ALA A 34 13.62 -6.56 28.73
C ALA A 34 12.36 -5.73 28.45
N MET A 35 12.14 -5.29 27.20
CA MET A 35 10.94 -4.57 26.80
C MET A 35 9.68 -5.43 26.90
N ALA A 36 9.76 -6.71 26.56
CA ALA A 36 8.64 -7.64 26.69
C ALA A 36 8.25 -7.90 28.16
N GLU A 37 9.24 -8.03 29.05
CA GLU A 37 9.02 -8.15 30.49
C GLU A 37 8.44 -6.85 31.06
N PHE A 38 9.01 -5.69 30.72
CA PHE A 38 8.51 -4.39 31.12
C PHE A 38 7.06 -4.17 30.68
N ARG A 39 6.72 -4.56 29.44
CA ARG A 39 5.34 -4.48 28.92
C ARG A 39 4.37 -5.37 29.70
N ARG A 40 4.78 -6.58 30.08
CA ARG A 40 3.97 -7.49 30.91
C ARG A 40 3.71 -6.90 32.29
N VAL A 41 4.75 -6.41 32.96
CA VAL A 41 4.62 -5.78 34.28
C VAL A 41 3.71 -4.56 34.21
N THR A 42 3.94 -3.69 33.22
CA THR A 42 3.12 -2.49 33.01
C THR A 42 1.66 -2.85 32.71
N ALA A 43 1.41 -3.90 31.92
CA ALA A 43 0.06 -4.36 31.62
C ALA A 43 -0.67 -4.91 32.86
N GLY A 44 0.02 -5.67 33.71
CA GLY A 44 -0.52 -6.14 34.99
C GLY A 44 -0.88 -4.97 35.91
N PHE A 45 0.03 -4.00 36.05
CA PHE A 45 -0.20 -2.80 36.84
C PHE A 45 -1.38 -1.96 36.31
N GLN A 46 -1.49 -1.78 34.99
CA GLN A 46 -2.65 -1.10 34.39
C GLN A 46 -3.96 -1.83 34.70
N ALA A 47 -3.97 -3.16 34.70
CA ALA A 47 -5.16 -3.94 35.05
C ALA A 47 -5.53 -3.77 36.52
N GLU A 48 -4.57 -3.85 37.45
CA GLU A 48 -4.81 -3.63 38.89
C GLU A 48 -5.28 -2.20 39.19
N VAL A 49 -4.66 -1.19 38.58
CA VAL A 49 -5.09 0.20 38.74
C VAL A 49 -6.50 0.39 38.16
N ARG A 50 -6.80 -0.22 37.02
CA ARG A 50 -8.12 -0.15 36.39
C ARG A 50 -9.19 -0.79 37.28
N ASP A 51 -8.90 -1.94 37.84
CA ASP A 51 -9.77 -2.68 38.77
C ASP A 51 -10.02 -1.86 40.04
N ALA A 52 -8.97 -1.34 40.67
CA ALA A 52 -9.05 -0.48 41.85
C ALA A 52 -9.82 0.83 41.61
N LEU A 53 -9.75 1.40 40.41
CA LEU A 53 -10.51 2.60 40.02
C LEU A 53 -11.95 2.30 39.59
N GLN A 54 -12.28 1.04 39.24
CA GLN A 54 -13.62 0.61 38.85
C GLN A 54 -14.46 0.14 40.04
N ASP A 55 -13.86 -0.02 41.23
CA ASP A 55 -14.54 -0.35 42.48
C ASP A 55 -14.89 0.88 43.37
N PRO A 56 -15.42 1.98 42.81
CA PRO A 56 -16.45 2.74 43.50
C PRO A 56 -17.80 2.48 42.83
N VAL A 57 -18.67 1.79 43.57
CA VAL A 57 -20.12 1.66 43.34
C VAL A 57 -20.68 2.92 42.66
N SER A 58 -21.40 2.73 41.55
CA SER A 58 -22.28 3.74 40.93
C SER A 58 -21.63 5.06 40.48
N ALA A 59 -21.27 5.14 39.20
CA ALA A 59 -21.65 6.30 38.40
C ALA A 59 -22.10 5.80 37.03
N ALA A 60 -23.38 6.04 36.74
CA ALA A 60 -24.10 5.63 35.55
C ALA A 60 -23.31 5.89 34.24
N PRO A 61 -23.55 5.11 33.16
CA PRO A 61 -23.03 5.45 31.85
C PRO A 61 -23.60 6.81 31.41
N PRO A 62 -22.78 7.84 31.12
CA PRO A 62 -23.23 8.92 30.27
C PRO A 62 -23.18 8.40 28.83
N ALA A 63 -24.28 7.80 28.38
CA ALA A 63 -24.60 7.82 26.96
C ALA A 63 -25.53 9.01 26.72
N PRO A 64 -25.59 9.59 25.51
CA PRO A 64 -24.55 10.17 24.65
C PRO A 64 -24.81 11.70 24.49
N SER A 65 -24.08 12.38 23.59
CA SER A 65 -24.26 13.79 23.20
C SER A 65 -23.52 14.82 24.05
N SER A 66 -22.38 15.27 23.55
CA SER A 66 -22.27 16.61 22.97
C SER A 66 -20.86 16.75 22.42
N ALA A 67 -20.78 17.00 21.12
CA ALA A 67 -19.59 17.55 20.51
C ALA A 67 -19.08 18.72 21.39
N PRO A 68 -17.79 18.78 21.71
CA PRO A 68 -17.14 20.05 21.93
C PRO A 68 -17.15 20.74 20.58
N GLU A 69 -18.21 21.50 20.32
CA GLU A 69 -18.17 22.69 19.50
C GLU A 69 -17.18 23.67 20.16
N VAL A 70 -15.89 23.31 20.16
CA VAL A 70 -14.83 24.28 20.39
C VAL A 70 -14.70 25.00 19.07
N SER A 71 -15.46 26.10 19.02
CA SER A 71 -15.15 27.30 18.26
C SER A 71 -13.68 27.67 18.48
N VAL A 72 -12.81 27.07 17.67
CA VAL A 72 -11.62 27.74 17.16
C VAL A 72 -11.98 27.99 15.72
N GLU A 73 -12.22 29.26 15.38
CA GLU A 73 -12.45 29.72 14.02
C GLU A 73 -11.42 29.03 13.11
N PRO A 74 -11.82 28.05 12.28
CA PRO A 74 -10.91 27.53 11.29
C PRO A 74 -10.76 28.69 10.31
N VAL A 75 -9.58 29.29 10.27
CA VAL A 75 -9.16 30.11 9.13
C VAL A 75 -9.40 29.23 7.91
N HIS A 76 -10.51 29.52 7.24
CA HIS A 76 -10.99 28.83 6.07
C HIS A 76 -9.98 29.13 4.96
N VAL A 77 -8.95 28.31 4.86
CA VAL A 77 -8.29 28.11 3.57
C VAL A 77 -9.29 27.30 2.76
N PRO A 78 -9.94 27.88 1.74
CA PRO A 78 -10.86 27.13 0.91
C PRO A 78 -10.10 25.93 0.33
N PRO A 79 -10.67 24.71 0.38
CA PRO A 79 -10.13 23.62 -0.44
C PRO A 79 -10.15 24.11 -1.90
N PRO A 80 -9.10 23.82 -2.71
CA PRO A 80 -9.20 24.03 -4.15
C PRO A 80 -10.39 23.18 -4.63
N GLN A 81 -11.49 23.84 -4.99
CA GLN A 81 -12.62 23.15 -5.60
C GLN A 81 -12.15 22.62 -6.95
N PRO A 82 -12.13 21.29 -7.20
CA PRO A 82 -12.05 20.82 -8.56
C PRO A 82 -13.33 21.32 -9.27
N PRO A 83 -13.24 21.95 -10.46
CA PRO A 83 -14.43 22.35 -11.19
C PRO A 83 -15.24 21.10 -11.56
N ALA A 84 -16.32 20.87 -10.84
CA ALA A 84 -17.37 19.95 -11.25
C ALA A 84 -18.17 20.63 -12.37
N ALA A 85 -17.79 20.40 -13.63
CA ALA A 85 -18.70 20.24 -14.78
C ALA A 85 -17.95 20.21 -16.11
N SER A 86 -17.52 19.02 -16.52
CA SER A 86 -17.76 18.47 -17.85
C SER A 86 -17.30 17.03 -17.82
N VAL A 87 -18.19 16.13 -17.38
CA VAL A 87 -18.06 14.72 -17.71
C VAL A 87 -18.30 14.65 -19.22
N PRO A 88 -17.30 14.36 -20.08
CA PRO A 88 -17.61 14.02 -21.46
C PRO A 88 -18.42 12.71 -21.45
N PRO A 89 -19.43 12.55 -22.32
CA PRO A 89 -20.15 11.29 -22.44
C PRO A 89 -19.16 10.15 -22.75
N PRO A 90 -19.42 8.91 -22.30
CA PRO A 90 -18.59 7.79 -22.69
C PRO A 90 -18.64 7.66 -24.22
N VAL A 91 -17.50 7.90 -24.87
CA VAL A 91 -17.33 7.57 -26.28
C VAL A 91 -17.32 6.05 -26.40
N SER A 92 -18.42 5.49 -26.88
CA SER A 92 -18.45 4.14 -27.43
C SER A 92 -17.29 3.97 -28.41
N PRO A 93 -16.50 2.89 -28.37
CA PRO A 93 -15.52 2.63 -29.41
C PRO A 93 -16.28 2.33 -30.71
N GLU A 94 -16.43 3.35 -31.55
CA GLU A 94 -16.79 3.18 -32.95
C GLU A 94 -15.62 2.46 -33.63
N ILE A 95 -15.80 1.16 -33.86
CA ILE A 95 -14.90 0.34 -34.64
C ILE A 95 -14.96 0.87 -36.08
N VAL A 96 -14.02 1.73 -36.45
CA VAL A 96 -13.82 2.14 -37.85
C VAL A 96 -12.94 1.08 -38.52
N PRO A 97 -13.44 0.34 -39.54
CA PRO A 97 -12.63 -0.63 -40.27
C PRO A 97 -11.53 0.11 -41.03
N LEU A 98 -10.27 -0.07 -40.65
CA LEU A 98 -9.15 0.41 -41.42
C LEU A 98 -8.98 -0.52 -42.63
N ALA A 99 -9.33 -0.01 -43.81
CA ALA A 99 -9.11 -0.66 -45.09
C ALA A 99 -7.64 -1.13 -45.21
N PRO A 100 -7.38 -2.32 -45.78
CA PRO A 100 -6.04 -2.86 -45.88
C PRO A 100 -5.19 -2.02 -46.84
N PRO A 101 -3.91 -1.73 -46.53
CA PRO A 101 -3.02 -1.14 -47.51
C PRO A 101 -2.73 -2.15 -48.64
N THR A 102 -3.17 -1.80 -49.85
CA THR A 102 -2.68 -2.38 -51.10
C THR A 102 -1.17 -2.19 -51.18
N VAL A 103 -0.41 -3.25 -50.92
CA VAL A 103 1.01 -3.32 -51.27
C VAL A 103 1.12 -4.10 -52.58
N GLU A 104 1.60 -3.35 -53.55
CA GLU A 104 1.98 -3.67 -54.93
C GLU A 104 2.76 -5.00 -55.07
N ALA A 105 2.37 -5.80 -56.07
CA ALA A 105 3.05 -7.04 -56.47
C ALA A 105 4.12 -6.79 -57.55
N PRO A 106 5.24 -7.53 -57.53
CA PRO A 106 5.81 -8.05 -58.77
C PRO A 106 6.36 -9.49 -58.61
N PRO A 107 6.73 -10.20 -59.70
CA PRO A 107 5.84 -10.98 -60.54
C PRO A 107 6.11 -12.49 -60.49
N ALA A 108 5.10 -13.26 -60.90
CA ALA A 108 5.20 -14.53 -61.60
C ALA A 108 6.37 -15.49 -61.25
N ALA A 109 6.05 -16.52 -60.46
CA ALA A 109 6.53 -17.87 -60.75
C ALA A 109 5.33 -18.82 -60.67
N ARG A 110 4.87 -19.21 -61.86
CA ARG A 110 3.84 -20.24 -62.09
C ARG A 110 4.43 -21.63 -61.84
N ASP A 111 3.63 -22.43 -61.12
CA ASP A 111 3.32 -23.85 -61.35
C ASP A 111 4.45 -24.91 -61.30
N PRO A 112 4.14 -26.24 -61.22
CA PRO A 112 2.84 -26.87 -60.94
C PRO A 112 2.87 -28.09 -59.98
N GLN A 113 1.69 -28.43 -59.47
CA GLN A 113 1.17 -29.79 -59.30
C GLN A 113 1.87 -30.83 -58.40
N VAL A 114 1.13 -31.27 -57.37
CA VAL A 114 0.97 -32.70 -57.07
C VAL A 114 -0.53 -32.97 -56.88
N PRO A 115 -1.21 -33.63 -57.83
CA PRO A 115 -2.58 -34.09 -57.62
C PRO A 115 -2.60 -35.34 -56.71
N PRO A 116 -3.70 -35.59 -55.97
CA PRO A 116 -3.78 -36.70 -55.04
C PRO A 116 -3.89 -38.05 -55.76
N GLU A 117 -3.16 -39.06 -55.30
CA GLU A 117 -3.37 -40.46 -55.67
C GLU A 117 -4.79 -40.92 -55.28
N PRO A 118 -5.53 -41.59 -56.17
CA PRO A 118 -6.56 -42.54 -55.80
C PRO A 118 -6.07 -43.96 -56.06
N THR A 119 -6.07 -44.78 -55.01
CA THR A 119 -5.72 -46.19 -55.04
C THR A 119 -6.81 -47.05 -55.71
N ALA A 120 -6.41 -47.76 -56.76
CA ALA A 120 -6.78 -49.14 -57.16
C ALA A 120 -8.12 -49.46 -57.89
N HIS A 121 -7.91 -50.21 -59.00
CA HIS A 121 -8.71 -51.27 -59.64
C HIS A 121 -10.10 -50.97 -60.22
#